data_AF-A0A8S3ZFL4-F1
#
_entry.id   AF-A0A8S3ZFL4-F1
#
_cell.length_a   1.000
_cell.length_b   1.000
_cell.length_c   1.000
_cell.angle_alpha   90.00
_cell.angle_beta   90.00
_cell.angle_gamma   90.00
#
_symmetry.space_group_name_H-M   'P 1'
#
loop_
_entity.id
_entity.type
_entity.pdbx_description
1 polymer ?
#
loop_
_entity_poly.entity_id
_entity_poly.type
_entity_poly.pdbx_seq_one_letter_code
_entity_poly.pdbx_strand_id
1 'polypeptide(L)'
;FLIHCPRIREKYVLFFFYSMALSDSILCILTLKDHLQIQREIDNQDIQSTLYIEMDLEAEKVDAAIQASCLLVQGLRYNGDITKTVEDTASSNMQKQLKALTTKMDSDYSKELTALGTDIQAKNKVRFDDLLWKHEEERRKKREMLKDLSTLEKKQTLDAIDQQLQTEMSELTYKITLQQNEEIEKLRKEFAVGKQVGVSDILQHFIEDIVQMGTLNFEKAEWLRKEHKRQQEAIHLLYDDEISRQRMNLEDKVIKRKALALASEIQADCHTESLNLMISLQTMLITNMRKQLSPEKVEVYLNEAKREFQAIKDQMDKEKELKQKDLIKKHDISSQSKTKQAEGPVDPVLYVDGLVKLKSQHRQELFEIDNKIDELQAKELEVVRNQVAENAKQKLMAVEKTLVNKLQSEGMQRDVIDKLMQTHKKEVEKVASRQLTDKQQQEMKLK
;
A
#
# COMPACT_ATOMS: atom_id res chain seq x y z
N PHE A 1 -37.06 -0.92 -16.03
CA PHE A 1 -36.24 -1.58 -17.06
C PHE A 1 -34.83 -1.01 -17.00
N LEU A 2 -33.89 -1.87 -16.61
CA LEU A 2 -32.47 -1.59 -16.45
C LEU A 2 -31.86 -1.12 -17.77
N ILE A 3 -31.46 0.15 -17.86
CA ILE A 3 -30.57 0.61 -18.93
C ILE A 3 -29.14 0.48 -18.41
N HIS A 4 -28.57 -0.70 -18.66
CA HIS A 4 -27.14 -0.83 -18.88
C HIS A 4 -26.71 0.20 -19.92
N CYS A 5 -25.81 1.10 -19.53
CA CYS A 5 -25.04 1.92 -20.46
C CYS A 5 -23.60 1.35 -20.49
N PRO A 6 -23.23 0.52 -21.49
CA PRO A 6 -21.97 -0.22 -21.47
C PRO A 6 -20.78 0.51 -22.12
N ARG A 7 -20.84 1.80 -22.47
CA ARG A 7 -19.88 2.41 -23.41
C ARG A 7 -18.91 3.47 -22.89
N ILE A 8 -18.91 3.76 -21.58
CA ILE A 8 -17.86 4.59 -20.92
C ILE A 8 -17.11 3.77 -19.84
N ARG A 9 -17.42 2.48 -19.71
CA ARG A 9 -16.70 1.56 -18.81
C ARG A 9 -15.46 0.92 -19.43
N GLU A 10 -15.18 1.15 -20.72
CA GLU A 10 -14.16 0.37 -21.45
C GLU A 10 -12.83 1.11 -21.71
N LYS A 11 -12.63 2.34 -21.22
CA LYS A 11 -11.32 3.02 -21.41
C LYS A 11 -10.67 3.64 -20.17
N TYR A 12 -11.38 3.84 -19.06
CA TYR A 12 -10.78 4.32 -17.81
C TYR A 12 -11.36 3.67 -16.54
N VAL A 13 -12.04 2.53 -16.69
CA VAL A 13 -12.50 1.74 -15.54
C VAL A 13 -11.78 0.39 -15.61
N LEU A 14 -10.71 0.28 -14.83
CA LEU A 14 -10.28 -1.03 -14.34
C LEU A 14 -11.41 -1.55 -13.45
N PHE A 15 -12.32 -2.29 -14.09
CA PHE A 15 -13.27 -3.17 -13.43
C PHE A 15 -12.43 -4.19 -12.66
N PHE A 16 -12.60 -4.35 -11.35
CA PHE A 16 -12.75 -5.64 -10.69
C PHE A 16 -13.20 -5.42 -9.25
N PHE A 17 -14.24 -6.16 -8.86
CA PHE A 17 -14.55 -6.44 -7.47
C PHE A 17 -13.30 -6.98 -6.76
N TYR A 18 -13.18 -6.72 -5.46
CA TYR A 18 -12.18 -7.26 -4.50
C TYR A 18 -11.62 -8.64 -4.88
N SER A 19 -10.67 -8.65 -5.81
CA SER A 19 -9.48 -9.47 -5.74
C SER A 19 -8.47 -8.52 -5.15
N MET A 20 -7.87 -8.83 -4.00
CA MET A 20 -6.63 -8.14 -3.62
C MET A 20 -5.70 -8.27 -4.81
N ALA A 21 -5.48 -7.19 -5.55
CA ALA A 21 -4.47 -7.22 -6.58
C ALA A 21 -3.15 -7.57 -5.86
N LEU A 22 -2.23 -8.28 -6.52
CA LEU A 22 -0.92 -8.61 -5.93
C LEU A 22 -0.22 -7.36 -5.34
N SER A 23 -0.56 -6.18 -5.87
CA SER A 23 -0.14 -4.86 -5.43
C SER A 23 -0.73 -4.38 -4.11
N ASP A 24 -1.71 -5.06 -3.50
CA ASP A 24 -2.36 -4.68 -2.23
C ASP A 24 -1.95 -5.58 -1.05
N SER A 25 -1.25 -6.68 -1.34
CA SER A 25 -0.79 -7.64 -0.33
C SER A 25 0.43 -7.10 0.42
N ILE A 26 0.36 -7.10 1.75
CA ILE A 26 1.49 -6.75 2.61
C ILE A 26 2.69 -7.69 2.39
N LEU A 27 2.46 -8.93 1.94
CA LEU A 27 3.52 -9.89 1.64
C LEU A 27 4.46 -9.38 0.54
N CYS A 28 3.91 -8.84 -0.54
CA CYS A 28 4.71 -8.27 -1.63
C CYS A 28 5.58 -7.11 -1.13
N ILE A 29 5.02 -6.22 -0.31
CA ILE A 29 5.74 -5.12 0.32
C ILE A 29 6.87 -5.64 1.21
N LEU A 30 6.54 -6.52 2.18
CA LEU A 30 7.51 -6.96 3.19
C LEU A 30 8.66 -7.76 2.59
N THR A 31 8.52 -8.30 1.38
CA THR A 31 9.60 -9.01 0.67
C THR A 31 10.60 -8.12 -0.05
N LEU A 32 10.31 -6.81 -0.17
CA LEU A 32 11.25 -5.84 -0.74
C LEU A 32 12.55 -5.78 0.09
N LYS A 33 13.66 -5.47 -0.58
CA LYS A 33 14.98 -5.44 0.05
C LYS A 33 15.30 -4.10 0.73
N ASP A 34 14.77 -3.02 0.18
CA ASP A 34 15.07 -1.65 0.62
C ASP A 34 13.97 -1.14 1.56
N HIS A 35 14.35 -0.70 2.75
CA HIS A 35 13.46 -0.12 3.75
C HIS A 35 12.72 1.10 3.19
N LEU A 36 13.42 1.96 2.45
CA LEU A 36 12.80 3.15 1.87
C LEU A 36 11.71 2.76 0.86
N GLN A 37 11.97 1.72 0.06
CA GLN A 37 11.00 1.20 -0.89
C GLN A 37 9.79 0.57 -0.20
N ILE A 38 9.98 -0.13 0.93
CA ILE A 38 8.90 -0.68 1.76
C ILE A 38 7.97 0.45 2.23
N GLN A 39 8.53 1.51 2.82
CA GLN A 39 7.72 2.63 3.33
C GLN A 39 6.96 3.34 2.22
N ARG A 40 7.62 3.60 1.09
CA ARG A 40 6.99 4.21 -0.09
C ARG A 40 5.84 3.37 -0.63
N GLU A 41 5.98 2.04 -0.66
CA GLU A 41 4.91 1.18 -1.18
C GLU A 41 3.70 1.13 -0.22
N ILE A 42 3.94 1.19 1.10
CA ILE A 42 2.86 1.33 2.08
C ILE A 42 2.12 2.67 1.87
N ASP A 43 2.86 3.77 1.72
CA ASP A 43 2.26 5.09 1.49
C ASP A 43 1.52 5.14 0.13
N ASN A 44 2.04 4.48 -0.91
CA ASN A 44 1.36 4.39 -2.21
C ASN A 44 0.03 3.63 -2.10
N GLN A 45 0.01 2.48 -1.42
CA GLN A 45 -1.20 1.70 -1.19
C GLN A 45 -2.24 2.48 -0.36
N ASP A 46 -1.78 3.25 0.63
CA ASP A 46 -2.63 4.13 1.43
C ASP A 46 -3.32 5.18 0.56
N ILE A 47 -2.55 5.90 -0.26
CA ILE A 47 -3.07 6.88 -1.20
C ILE A 47 -4.10 6.21 -2.12
N GLN A 48 -3.78 5.06 -2.72
CA GLN A 48 -4.71 4.36 -3.60
C GLN A 48 -6.00 3.92 -2.90
N SER A 49 -5.88 3.36 -1.69
CA SER A 49 -7.03 2.91 -0.89
C SER A 49 -7.93 4.09 -0.51
N THR A 50 -7.32 5.22 -0.10
CA THR A 50 -8.03 6.46 0.22
C THR A 50 -8.79 6.99 -1.00
N LEU A 51 -8.10 7.10 -2.14
CA LEU A 51 -8.72 7.57 -3.38
C LEU A 51 -9.91 6.69 -3.79
N TYR A 52 -9.74 5.37 -3.75
CA TYR A 52 -10.78 4.41 -4.12
C TYR A 52 -12.02 4.56 -3.23
N ILE A 53 -11.85 4.56 -1.90
CA ILE A 53 -12.96 4.68 -0.97
C ILE A 53 -13.66 6.04 -1.10
N GLU A 54 -12.92 7.13 -1.25
CA GLU A 54 -13.50 8.46 -1.46
C GLU A 54 -14.33 8.51 -2.74
N MET A 55 -13.81 7.98 -3.85
CA MET A 55 -14.54 7.94 -5.12
C MET A 55 -15.82 7.10 -5.04
N ASP A 56 -15.76 5.93 -4.39
CA ASP A 56 -16.93 5.07 -4.20
C ASP A 56 -17.99 5.76 -3.32
N LEU A 57 -17.59 6.40 -2.21
CA LEU A 57 -18.51 7.12 -1.32
C LEU A 57 -19.10 8.36 -2.00
N GLU A 58 -18.32 9.09 -2.80
CA GLU A 58 -18.81 10.22 -3.62
C GLU A 58 -19.89 9.77 -4.60
N ALA A 59 -19.69 8.64 -5.27
CA ALA A 59 -20.68 8.06 -6.19
C ALA A 59 -21.93 7.57 -5.44
N GLU A 60 -21.76 6.87 -4.30
CA GLU A 60 -22.85 6.40 -3.46
C GLU A 60 -23.70 7.56 -2.92
N LYS A 61 -23.06 8.67 -2.51
CA LYS A 61 -23.74 9.89 -2.06
C LYS A 61 -24.64 10.47 -3.15
N VAL A 62 -24.12 10.60 -4.37
CA VAL A 62 -24.88 11.10 -5.53
C VAL A 62 -26.05 10.16 -5.86
N ASP A 63 -25.82 8.85 -5.89
CA ASP A 63 -26.87 7.87 -6.16
C ASP A 63 -27.95 7.86 -5.07
N ALA A 64 -27.57 8.02 -3.81
CA ALA A 64 -28.50 8.12 -2.69
C ALA A 64 -29.35 9.39 -2.76
N ALA A 65 -28.75 10.54 -3.10
CA ALA A 65 -29.46 11.80 -3.31
C ALA A 65 -30.54 11.66 -4.41
N ILE A 66 -30.19 11.05 -5.54
CA ILE A 66 -31.12 10.80 -6.66
C ILE A 66 -32.24 9.84 -6.24
N GLN A 67 -31.89 8.73 -5.58
CA GLN A 67 -32.87 7.73 -5.13
C GLN A 67 -33.83 8.31 -4.11
N ALA A 68 -33.35 9.11 -3.16
CA ALA A 68 -34.19 9.74 -2.15
C ALA A 68 -35.20 10.70 -2.78
N SER A 69 -34.77 11.53 -3.74
CA SER A 69 -35.68 12.41 -4.49
C SER A 69 -36.73 11.63 -5.28
N CYS A 70 -36.37 10.47 -5.86
CA CYS A 70 -37.33 9.60 -6.54
C CYS A 70 -38.34 9.00 -5.56
N LEU A 71 -37.89 8.50 -4.40
CA LEU A 71 -38.77 7.92 -3.37
C LEU A 71 -39.73 8.97 -2.80
N LEU A 72 -39.26 10.22 -2.61
CA LEU A 72 -40.10 11.34 -2.17
C LEU A 72 -41.26 11.60 -3.15
N VAL A 73 -40.97 11.62 -4.46
CA VAL A 73 -41.98 11.80 -5.51
C VAL A 73 -42.90 10.58 -5.63
N GLN A 74 -42.37 9.37 -5.46
CA GLN A 74 -43.19 8.15 -5.40
C GLN A 74 -44.18 8.21 -4.23
N GLY A 75 -43.79 8.76 -3.09
CA GLY A 75 -44.68 9.01 -1.96
C GLY A 75 -45.88 9.87 -2.34
N LEU A 76 -45.66 10.96 -3.08
CA LEU A 76 -46.74 11.81 -3.62
C LEU A 76 -47.66 11.03 -4.58
N ARG A 77 -47.10 10.16 -5.44
CA ARG A 77 -47.92 9.31 -6.31
C ARG A 77 -48.79 8.36 -5.47
N TYR A 78 -48.21 7.70 -4.47
CA TYR A 78 -48.95 6.75 -3.62
C TYR A 78 -50.09 7.44 -2.85
N ASN A 79 -49.89 8.69 -2.43
CA ASN A 79 -50.91 9.49 -1.77
C ASN A 79 -51.98 10.05 -2.72
N GLY A 80 -51.82 9.85 -4.04
CA GLY A 80 -52.71 10.38 -5.06
C GLY A 80 -52.54 11.88 -5.32
N ASP A 81 -51.47 12.48 -4.81
CA ASP A 81 -51.18 13.91 -4.98
C ASP A 81 -50.70 14.23 -6.41
N ILE A 82 -50.08 13.26 -7.08
CA ILE A 82 -49.68 13.34 -8.48
C ILE A 82 -50.06 12.06 -9.23
N THR A 83 -50.24 12.17 -10.54
CA THR A 83 -50.48 11.00 -11.39
C THR A 83 -49.17 10.31 -11.76
N LYS A 84 -49.26 9.01 -12.11
CA LYS A 84 -48.11 8.25 -12.61
C LYS A 84 -47.48 8.88 -13.87
N THR A 85 -48.30 9.45 -14.75
CA THR A 85 -47.83 10.11 -15.97
C THR A 85 -46.94 11.32 -15.66
N VAL A 86 -47.27 12.06 -14.59
CA VAL A 86 -46.45 13.19 -14.12
C VAL A 86 -45.11 12.70 -13.57
N GLU A 87 -45.11 11.67 -12.71
CA GLU A 87 -43.88 11.04 -12.20
C GLU A 87 -42.99 10.55 -13.36
N ASP A 88 -43.54 9.73 -14.26
CA ASP A 88 -42.79 9.12 -15.37
C ASP A 88 -42.18 10.19 -16.30
N THR A 89 -42.91 11.29 -16.56
CA THR A 89 -42.45 12.39 -17.42
C THR A 89 -41.30 13.15 -16.75
N ALA A 90 -41.48 13.57 -15.50
CA ALA A 90 -40.46 14.30 -14.75
C ALA A 90 -39.21 13.45 -14.52
N SER A 91 -39.36 12.16 -14.15
CA SER A 91 -38.23 11.24 -13.98
C SER A 91 -37.47 11.00 -15.29
N SER A 92 -38.18 10.88 -16.42
CA SER A 92 -37.54 10.78 -17.75
C SER A 92 -36.74 12.04 -18.09
N ASN A 93 -37.27 13.23 -17.80
CA ASN A 93 -36.54 14.49 -18.02
C ASN A 93 -35.30 14.59 -17.14
N MET A 94 -35.43 14.30 -15.84
CA MET A 94 -34.32 14.25 -14.91
C MET A 94 -33.23 13.29 -15.40
N GLN A 95 -33.59 12.06 -15.79
CA GLN A 95 -32.62 11.08 -16.30
C GLN A 95 -31.90 11.54 -17.58
N LYS A 96 -32.59 12.24 -18.48
CA LYS A 96 -31.96 12.83 -19.68
C LYS A 96 -30.95 13.91 -19.28
N GLN A 97 -31.29 14.78 -18.35
CA GLN A 97 -30.40 15.83 -17.85
C GLN A 97 -29.19 15.24 -17.13
N LEU A 98 -29.37 14.23 -16.28
CA LEU A 98 -28.28 13.53 -15.58
C LEU A 98 -27.29 12.88 -16.56
N LYS A 99 -27.79 12.25 -17.62
CA LYS A 99 -26.95 11.66 -18.68
C LYS A 99 -26.17 12.72 -19.45
N ALA A 100 -26.84 13.82 -19.79
CA ALA A 100 -26.20 14.94 -20.48
C ALA A 100 -25.10 15.59 -19.62
N LEU A 101 -25.37 15.81 -18.33
CA LEU A 101 -24.39 16.31 -17.36
C LEU A 101 -23.20 15.37 -17.27
N THR A 102 -23.43 14.08 -17.07
CA THR A 102 -22.35 13.07 -16.96
C THR A 102 -21.47 13.08 -18.21
N THR A 103 -22.08 13.04 -19.40
CA THR A 103 -21.33 13.04 -20.67
C THR A 103 -20.52 14.33 -20.84
N LYS A 104 -21.07 15.48 -20.46
CA LYS A 104 -20.36 16.76 -20.49
C LYS A 104 -19.17 16.76 -19.54
N MET A 105 -19.39 16.41 -18.27
CA MET A 105 -18.35 16.38 -17.24
C MET A 105 -17.23 15.41 -17.61
N ASP A 106 -17.54 14.21 -18.11
CA ASP A 106 -16.54 13.23 -18.53
C ASP A 106 -15.70 13.73 -19.71
N SER A 107 -16.35 14.38 -20.69
CA SER A 107 -15.67 15.00 -21.84
C SER A 107 -14.72 16.12 -21.40
N ASP A 108 -15.21 17.01 -20.54
CA ASP A 108 -14.45 18.18 -20.11
C ASP A 108 -13.28 17.76 -19.19
N TYR A 109 -13.52 16.80 -18.30
CA TYR A 109 -12.47 16.17 -17.48
C TYR A 109 -11.38 15.53 -18.35
N SER A 110 -11.75 14.76 -19.37
CA SER A 110 -10.78 14.10 -20.26
C SER A 110 -9.92 15.10 -21.03
N LYS A 111 -10.48 16.24 -21.44
CA LYS A 111 -9.73 17.31 -22.11
C LYS A 111 -8.75 17.97 -21.16
N GLU A 112 -9.21 18.35 -19.96
CA GLU A 112 -8.37 19.00 -18.96
C GLU A 112 -7.27 18.08 -18.44
N LEU A 113 -7.57 16.79 -18.24
CA LEU A 113 -6.59 15.78 -17.85
C LEU A 113 -5.47 15.64 -18.90
N THR A 114 -5.83 15.68 -20.19
CA THR A 114 -4.85 15.62 -21.30
C THR A 114 -3.97 16.87 -21.33
N ALA A 115 -4.57 18.05 -21.13
CA ALA A 115 -3.85 19.32 -21.08
C ALA A 115 -2.88 19.35 -19.89
N LEU A 116 -3.35 18.96 -18.70
CA LEU A 116 -2.55 18.83 -17.49
C LEU A 116 -1.38 17.86 -17.68
N GLY A 117 -1.65 16.67 -18.25
CA GLY A 117 -0.61 15.67 -18.53
C GLY A 117 0.50 16.21 -19.44
N THR A 118 0.15 17.03 -20.44
CA THR A 118 1.11 17.66 -21.34
C THR A 118 1.98 18.70 -20.63
N ASP A 119 1.37 19.58 -19.81
CA ASP A 119 2.09 20.59 -19.02
C ASP A 119 3.05 19.95 -18.00
N ILE A 120 2.55 18.96 -17.28
CA ILE A 120 3.33 18.17 -16.33
C ILE A 120 4.53 17.50 -17.02
N GLN A 121 4.31 16.84 -18.17
CA GLN A 121 5.37 16.15 -18.89
C GLN A 121 6.47 17.13 -19.33
N ALA A 122 6.09 18.32 -19.80
CA ALA A 122 7.05 19.37 -20.17
C ALA A 122 7.88 19.83 -18.95
N LYS A 123 7.23 20.10 -17.82
CA LYS A 123 7.91 20.48 -16.57
C LYS A 123 8.85 19.39 -16.06
N ASN A 124 8.42 18.14 -16.11
CA ASN A 124 9.21 17.00 -15.67
C ASN A 124 10.45 16.79 -16.53
N LYS A 125 10.31 16.94 -17.86
CA LYS A 125 11.45 16.87 -18.78
C LYS A 125 12.54 17.86 -18.40
N VAL A 126 12.19 19.12 -18.15
CA VAL A 126 13.16 20.16 -17.74
C VAL A 126 13.89 19.77 -16.45
N ARG A 127 13.18 19.20 -15.48
CA ARG A 127 13.78 18.77 -14.21
C ARG A 127 14.73 17.58 -14.38
N PHE A 128 14.37 16.61 -15.22
CA PHE A 128 15.26 15.50 -15.55
C PHE A 128 16.49 15.98 -16.30
N ASP A 129 16.33 16.88 -17.26
CA ASP A 129 17.45 17.45 -18.03
C ASP A 129 18.43 18.21 -17.11
N ASP A 130 17.93 19.02 -16.16
CA ASP A 130 18.76 19.71 -15.16
C ASP A 130 19.51 18.75 -14.23
N LEU A 131 18.85 17.68 -13.77
CA LEU A 131 19.48 16.67 -12.92
C LEU A 131 20.57 15.89 -13.69
N LEU A 132 20.28 15.47 -14.92
CA LEU A 132 21.25 14.77 -15.77
C LEU A 132 22.48 15.63 -16.06
N TRP A 133 22.28 16.92 -16.33
CA TRP A 133 23.38 17.86 -16.51
C TRP A 133 24.25 18.00 -15.25
N LYS A 134 23.64 18.10 -14.06
CA LYS A 134 24.36 18.12 -12.77
C LYS A 134 25.15 16.84 -12.54
N HIS A 135 24.55 15.68 -12.84
CA HIS A 135 25.19 14.37 -12.71
C HIS A 135 26.41 14.22 -13.61
N GLU A 136 26.32 14.72 -14.84
CA GLU A 136 27.44 14.71 -15.78
C GLU A 136 28.60 15.58 -15.30
N GLU A 137 28.30 16.79 -14.80
CA GLU A 137 29.29 17.70 -14.26
C GLU A 137 29.95 17.15 -12.97
N GLU A 138 29.17 16.51 -12.10
CA GLU A 138 29.70 15.86 -10.91
C GLU A 138 30.61 14.68 -11.27
N ARG A 139 30.19 13.81 -12.19
CA ARG A 139 31.04 12.71 -12.70
C ARG A 139 32.34 13.24 -13.28
N ARG A 140 32.30 14.34 -14.02
CA ARG A 140 33.50 14.97 -14.60
C ARG A 140 34.45 15.45 -13.51
N LYS A 141 33.96 16.24 -12.54
CA LYS A 141 34.76 16.75 -11.41
C LYS A 141 35.37 15.63 -10.58
N LYS A 142 34.57 14.61 -10.24
CA LYS A 142 35.06 13.47 -9.45
C LYS A 142 36.11 12.67 -10.22
N ARG A 143 35.91 12.39 -11.52
CA ARG A 143 36.95 11.72 -12.34
C ARG A 143 38.27 12.50 -12.36
N GLU A 144 38.23 13.83 -12.34
CA GLU A 144 39.41 14.68 -12.25
C GLU A 144 40.11 14.58 -10.89
N MET A 145 39.36 14.52 -9.78
CA MET A 145 39.90 14.37 -8.42
C MET A 145 40.45 12.96 -8.14
N LEU A 146 39.98 11.93 -8.86
CA LEU A 146 40.41 10.53 -8.69
C LEU A 146 41.57 10.14 -9.64
N LYS A 147 42.27 11.11 -10.25
CA LYS A 147 43.37 10.83 -11.20
C LYS A 147 44.56 10.14 -10.54
N ASP A 148 44.85 10.50 -9.29
CA ASP A 148 46.06 10.07 -8.57
C ASP A 148 45.83 8.88 -7.62
N LEU A 149 44.60 8.35 -7.56
CA LEU A 149 44.25 7.19 -6.73
C LEU A 149 44.57 5.87 -7.41
N SER A 150 44.71 4.81 -6.61
CA SER A 150 44.87 3.45 -7.13
C SER A 150 43.65 3.03 -7.94
N THR A 151 43.83 2.11 -8.90
CA THR A 151 42.75 1.62 -9.76
C THR A 151 41.57 1.03 -8.97
N LEU A 152 41.85 0.40 -7.82
CA LEU A 152 40.84 -0.18 -6.94
C LEU A 152 40.02 0.90 -6.22
N GLU A 153 40.68 1.87 -5.59
CA GLU A 153 40.00 2.97 -4.89
C GLU A 153 39.21 3.85 -5.86
N LYS A 154 39.77 4.10 -7.05
CA LYS A 154 39.09 4.83 -8.13
C LYS A 154 37.81 4.12 -8.56
N LYS A 155 37.86 2.79 -8.73
CA LYS A 155 36.67 2.00 -9.08
C LYS A 155 35.63 2.05 -7.97
N GLN A 156 36.02 1.79 -6.72
CA GLN A 156 35.10 1.82 -5.57
C GLN A 156 34.43 3.20 -5.42
N THR A 157 35.18 4.28 -5.61
CA THR A 157 34.65 5.64 -5.48
C THR A 157 33.69 5.98 -6.62
N LEU A 158 34.00 5.57 -7.86
CA LEU A 158 33.10 5.76 -9.00
C LEU A 158 31.81 4.93 -8.85
N ASP A 159 31.92 3.68 -8.39
CA ASP A 159 30.76 2.83 -8.13
C ASP A 159 29.85 3.45 -7.05
N ALA A 160 30.42 4.04 -6.00
CA ALA A 160 29.67 4.75 -4.96
C ALA A 160 28.97 6.02 -5.50
N ILE A 161 29.65 6.79 -6.36
CA ILE A 161 29.06 7.96 -7.02
C ILE A 161 27.90 7.50 -7.91
N ASP A 162 28.07 6.48 -8.73
CA ASP A 162 27.01 5.99 -9.60
C ASP A 162 25.80 5.48 -8.80
N GLN A 163 26.01 4.86 -7.63
CA GLN A 163 24.92 4.51 -6.71
C GLN A 163 24.20 5.74 -6.14
N GLN A 164 24.93 6.79 -5.76
CA GLN A 164 24.34 8.04 -5.29
C GLN A 164 23.48 8.68 -6.38
N LEU A 165 24.01 8.82 -7.60
CA LEU A 165 23.29 9.41 -8.72
C LEU A 165 22.04 8.60 -9.09
N GLN A 166 22.10 7.27 -9.05
CA GLN A 166 20.92 6.41 -9.21
C GLN A 166 19.86 6.65 -8.13
N THR A 167 20.30 6.88 -6.88
CA THR A 167 19.41 7.21 -5.77
C THR A 167 18.71 8.56 -6.02
N GLU A 168 19.45 9.58 -6.43
CA GLU A 168 18.89 10.90 -6.77
C GLU A 168 17.88 10.83 -7.93
N MET A 169 18.17 10.03 -8.97
CA MET A 169 17.23 9.77 -10.07
C MET A 169 15.94 9.10 -9.57
N SER A 170 16.06 8.09 -8.70
CA SER A 170 14.92 7.42 -8.10
C SER A 170 14.08 8.37 -7.23
N GLU A 171 14.72 9.21 -6.43
CA GLU A 171 14.04 10.21 -5.60
C GLU A 171 13.30 11.26 -6.44
N LEU A 172 13.92 11.77 -7.50
CA LEU A 172 13.28 12.73 -8.39
C LEU A 172 12.06 12.10 -9.06
N THR A 173 12.19 10.85 -9.53
CA THR A 173 11.09 10.09 -10.14
C THR A 173 9.92 9.92 -9.16
N TYR A 174 10.21 9.56 -7.91
CA TYR A 174 9.21 9.42 -6.85
C TYR A 174 8.49 10.76 -6.58
N LYS A 175 9.25 11.84 -6.38
CA LYS A 175 8.68 13.19 -6.13
C LYS A 175 7.83 13.68 -7.29
N ILE A 176 8.28 13.46 -8.52
CA ILE A 176 7.52 13.80 -9.72
C ILE A 176 6.21 13.00 -9.74
N THR A 177 6.26 11.69 -9.53
CA THR A 177 5.06 10.84 -9.54
C THR A 177 4.04 11.28 -8.49
N LEU A 178 4.49 11.62 -7.28
CA LEU A 178 3.61 12.16 -6.24
C LEU A 178 2.95 13.47 -6.65
N GLN A 179 3.72 14.41 -7.20
CA GLN A 179 3.16 15.68 -7.69
C GLN A 179 2.18 15.47 -8.84
N GLN A 180 2.46 14.52 -9.74
CA GLN A 180 1.53 14.16 -10.81
C GLN A 180 0.21 13.64 -10.24
N ASN A 181 0.28 12.72 -9.29
CA ASN A 181 -0.91 12.16 -8.63
C ASN A 181 -1.69 13.24 -7.89
N GLU A 182 -1.01 14.15 -7.19
CA GLU A 182 -1.65 15.27 -6.47
C GLU A 182 -2.41 16.20 -7.42
N GLU A 183 -1.81 16.60 -8.55
CA GLU A 183 -2.46 17.49 -9.52
C GLU A 183 -3.63 16.81 -10.24
N ILE A 184 -3.48 15.53 -10.61
CA ILE A 184 -4.57 14.72 -11.19
C ILE A 184 -5.73 14.61 -10.19
N GLU A 185 -5.40 14.42 -8.91
CA GLU A 185 -6.39 14.28 -7.85
C GLU A 185 -7.13 15.59 -7.57
N LYS A 186 -6.43 16.73 -7.56
CA LYS A 186 -7.07 18.06 -7.47
C LYS A 186 -8.09 18.25 -8.58
N LEU A 187 -7.69 17.98 -9.83
CA LEU A 187 -8.57 18.06 -10.99
C LEU A 187 -9.78 17.13 -10.83
N ARG A 188 -9.57 15.87 -10.40
CA ARG A 188 -10.66 14.93 -10.15
C ARG A 188 -11.66 15.47 -9.13
N LYS A 189 -11.17 16.03 -8.01
CA LYS A 189 -12.01 16.59 -6.94
C LYS A 189 -12.80 17.82 -7.41
N GLU A 190 -12.19 18.70 -8.20
CA GLU A 190 -12.88 19.84 -8.80
C GLU A 190 -14.07 19.39 -9.67
N PHE A 191 -13.86 18.38 -10.51
CA PHE A 191 -14.94 17.81 -11.33
C PHE A 191 -15.98 17.05 -10.52
N ALA A 192 -15.58 16.36 -9.44
CA ALA A 192 -16.51 15.70 -8.53
C ALA A 192 -17.45 16.71 -7.85
N VAL A 193 -16.90 17.82 -7.33
CA VAL A 193 -17.69 18.92 -6.76
C VAL A 193 -18.60 19.55 -7.82
N GLY A 194 -18.08 19.85 -9.01
CA GLY A 194 -18.89 20.39 -10.10
C GLY A 194 -20.05 19.47 -10.50
N LYS A 195 -19.83 18.15 -10.49
CA LYS A 195 -20.86 17.15 -10.76
C LYS A 195 -21.90 17.12 -9.66
N GLN A 196 -21.49 17.19 -8.39
CA GLN A 196 -22.43 17.25 -7.25
C GLN A 196 -23.32 18.48 -7.32
N VAL A 197 -22.76 19.66 -7.61
CA VAL A 197 -23.53 20.90 -7.80
C VAL A 197 -24.51 20.73 -8.95
N GLY A 198 -24.06 20.24 -10.11
CA GLY A 198 -24.92 20.01 -11.26
C GLY A 198 -26.05 19.00 -10.99
N VAL A 199 -25.79 17.94 -10.21
CA VAL A 199 -26.83 17.00 -9.79
C VAL A 199 -27.84 17.68 -8.86
N SER A 200 -27.37 18.45 -7.88
CA SER A 200 -28.25 19.20 -6.97
C SER A 200 -29.18 20.14 -7.75
N ASP A 201 -28.66 20.85 -8.75
CA ASP A 201 -29.47 21.71 -9.61
C ASP A 201 -30.51 20.91 -10.39
N ILE A 202 -30.15 19.76 -10.97
CA ILE A 202 -31.08 18.89 -11.69
C ILE A 202 -32.17 18.36 -10.76
N LEU A 203 -31.82 17.96 -9.53
CA LEU A 203 -32.79 17.49 -8.54
C LEU A 203 -33.74 18.60 -8.12
N GLN A 204 -33.26 19.84 -7.97
CA GLN A 204 -34.13 20.98 -7.72
C GLN A 204 -35.11 21.22 -8.88
N HIS A 205 -34.64 21.16 -10.14
CA HIS A 205 -35.52 21.27 -11.31
C HIS A 205 -36.52 20.12 -11.38
N PHE A 206 -36.13 18.91 -11.03
CA PHE A 206 -37.03 17.76 -10.96
C PHE A 206 -38.16 18.00 -9.95
N ILE A 207 -37.87 18.57 -8.79
CA ILE A 207 -38.91 18.95 -7.81
C ILE A 207 -39.82 20.05 -8.35
N GLU A 208 -39.29 21.07 -9.03
CA GLU A 208 -40.11 22.12 -9.63
C GLU A 208 -41.00 21.60 -10.77
N ASP A 209 -40.50 20.67 -11.59
CA ASP A 209 -41.29 19.98 -12.61
C ASP A 209 -42.49 19.24 -11.97
N ILE A 210 -42.27 18.57 -10.84
CA ILE A 210 -43.35 17.90 -10.09
C ILE A 210 -44.36 18.89 -9.54
N VAL A 211 -43.92 20.03 -9.01
CA VAL A 211 -44.82 21.09 -8.52
C VAL A 211 -45.70 21.63 -9.66
N GLN A 212 -45.09 21.93 -10.81
CA GLN A 212 -45.79 22.54 -11.95
C GLN A 212 -46.71 21.54 -12.66
N MET A 213 -46.19 20.36 -13.03
CA MET A 213 -46.94 19.34 -13.78
C MET A 213 -47.96 18.62 -12.90
N GLY A 214 -47.67 18.45 -11.60
CA GLY A 214 -48.59 17.87 -10.62
C GLY A 214 -49.70 18.82 -10.18
N THR A 215 -49.64 20.09 -10.57
CA THR A 215 -50.60 21.14 -10.15
C THR A 215 -50.79 21.17 -8.63
N LEU A 216 -49.69 21.00 -7.89
CA LEU A 216 -49.72 20.96 -6.43
C LEU A 216 -50.19 22.30 -5.87
N ASN A 217 -51.02 22.26 -4.83
CA ASN A 217 -51.40 23.47 -4.11
C ASN A 217 -50.17 24.08 -3.41
N PHE A 218 -50.28 25.35 -3.01
CA PHE A 218 -49.16 26.09 -2.40
C PHE A 218 -48.56 25.37 -1.19
N GLU A 219 -49.40 24.83 -0.30
CA GLU A 219 -48.96 24.13 0.91
C GLU A 219 -48.16 22.85 0.60
N LYS A 220 -48.63 22.03 -0.36
CA LYS A 220 -47.93 20.80 -0.78
C LYS A 220 -46.65 21.10 -1.56
N ALA A 221 -46.64 22.16 -2.36
CA ALA A 221 -45.45 22.61 -3.08
C ALA A 221 -44.37 23.12 -2.11
N GLU A 222 -44.75 23.95 -1.13
CA GLU A 222 -43.87 24.40 -0.04
C GLU A 222 -43.32 23.22 0.77
N TRP A 223 -44.20 22.28 1.14
CA TRP A 223 -43.80 21.07 1.87
C TRP A 223 -42.79 20.24 1.07
N LEU A 224 -43.05 19.98 -0.21
CA LEU A 224 -42.17 19.19 -1.07
C LEU A 224 -40.77 19.81 -1.19
N ARG A 225 -40.68 21.13 -1.38
CA ARG A 225 -39.40 21.84 -1.45
C ARG A 225 -38.63 21.76 -0.14
N LYS A 226 -39.30 22.00 0.99
CA LYS A 226 -38.69 21.94 2.32
C LYS A 226 -38.23 20.53 2.64
N GLU A 227 -39.06 19.54 2.35
CA GLU A 227 -38.75 18.15 2.61
C GLU A 227 -37.61 17.67 1.71
N HIS A 228 -37.61 17.97 0.41
CA HIS A 228 -36.48 17.67 -0.48
C HIS A 228 -35.17 18.26 0.06
N LYS A 229 -35.16 19.55 0.43
CA LYS A 229 -33.96 20.20 0.99
C LYS A 229 -33.49 19.51 2.27
N ARG A 230 -34.41 19.22 3.20
CA ARG A 230 -34.11 18.52 4.45
C ARG A 230 -33.52 17.13 4.20
N GLN A 231 -34.04 16.40 3.22
CA GLN A 231 -33.54 15.07 2.85
C GLN A 231 -32.13 15.15 2.26
N GLN A 232 -31.87 16.10 1.36
CA GLN A 232 -30.53 16.31 0.81
C GLN A 232 -29.53 16.63 1.94
N GLU A 233 -29.85 17.58 2.82
CA GLU A 233 -28.98 17.92 3.96
C GLU A 233 -28.69 16.70 4.86
N ALA A 234 -29.71 15.89 5.17
CA ALA A 234 -29.54 14.67 5.96
C ALA A 234 -28.63 13.64 5.26
N ILE A 235 -28.79 13.43 3.96
CA ILE A 235 -27.94 12.52 3.18
C ILE A 235 -26.50 13.02 3.14
N HIS A 236 -26.29 14.33 2.98
CA HIS A 236 -24.96 14.92 3.02
C HIS A 236 -24.25 14.62 4.34
N LEU A 237 -24.92 14.85 5.48
CA LEU A 237 -24.37 14.56 6.80
C LEU A 237 -24.03 13.07 6.99
N LEU A 238 -24.92 12.16 6.57
CA LEU A 238 -24.69 10.72 6.68
C LEU A 238 -23.43 10.26 5.93
N TYR A 239 -23.20 10.77 4.72
CA TYR A 239 -22.01 10.42 3.94
C TYR A 239 -20.75 11.14 4.42
N ASP A 240 -20.86 12.36 4.95
CA ASP A 240 -19.69 13.07 5.53
C ASP A 240 -19.18 12.35 6.80
N ASP A 241 -20.10 11.83 7.63
CA ASP A 241 -19.78 10.98 8.78
C ASP A 241 -19.15 9.64 8.35
N GLU A 242 -19.69 9.00 7.31
CA GLU A 242 -19.14 7.74 6.78
C GLU A 242 -17.76 7.94 6.14
N ILE A 243 -17.52 9.02 5.40
CA ILE A 243 -16.19 9.38 4.88
C ILE A 243 -15.19 9.52 6.03
N SER A 244 -15.58 10.23 7.10
CA SER A 244 -14.74 10.43 8.29
C SER A 244 -14.40 9.09 8.97
N ARG A 245 -15.37 8.19 9.09
CA ARG A 245 -15.17 6.84 9.63
C ARG A 245 -14.21 6.02 8.77
N GLN A 246 -14.38 6.02 7.46
CA GLN A 246 -13.51 5.25 6.58
C GLN A 246 -12.08 5.80 6.55
N ARG A 247 -11.89 7.12 6.65
CA ARG A 247 -10.55 7.72 6.80
C ARG A 247 -9.85 7.23 8.08
N MET A 248 -10.55 7.22 9.20
CA MET A 248 -10.00 6.69 10.47
C MET A 248 -9.59 5.22 10.34
N ASN A 249 -10.43 4.40 9.70
CA ASN A 249 -10.09 2.99 9.45
C ASN A 249 -8.82 2.87 8.58
N LEU A 250 -8.72 3.63 7.49
CA LEU A 250 -7.53 3.62 6.63
C LEU A 250 -6.27 4.04 7.39
N GLU A 251 -6.35 5.09 8.21
CA GLU A 251 -5.25 5.53 9.07
C GLU A 251 -4.77 4.39 10.01
N ASP A 252 -5.71 3.70 10.66
CA ASP A 252 -5.40 2.54 11.51
C ASP A 252 -4.70 1.42 10.73
N LYS A 253 -5.13 1.13 9.50
CA LYS A 253 -4.51 0.10 8.64
C LYS A 253 -3.10 0.49 8.22
N VAL A 254 -2.85 1.76 7.90
CA VAL A 254 -1.50 2.26 7.60
C VAL A 254 -0.59 2.12 8.79
N ILE A 255 -1.05 2.51 9.99
CA ILE A 255 -0.29 2.39 11.22
C ILE A 255 0.09 0.94 11.47
N LYS A 256 -0.86 -0.01 11.34
CA LYS A 256 -0.60 -1.44 11.48
C LYS A 256 0.41 -1.95 10.45
N ARG A 257 0.26 -1.59 9.17
CA ARG A 257 1.20 -1.99 8.10
C ARG A 257 2.61 -1.45 8.36
N LYS A 258 2.75 -0.21 8.81
CA LYS A 258 4.04 0.37 9.22
C LYS A 258 4.65 -0.36 10.41
N ALA A 259 3.84 -0.76 11.38
CA ALA A 259 4.29 -1.55 12.52
C ALA A 259 4.75 -2.97 12.09
N LEU A 260 4.03 -3.62 11.17
CA LEU A 260 4.45 -4.90 10.58
C LEU A 260 5.76 -4.79 9.79
N ALA A 261 5.94 -3.70 9.03
CA ALA A 261 7.19 -3.42 8.32
C ALA A 261 8.38 -3.25 9.28
N LEU A 262 8.19 -2.49 10.36
CA LEU A 262 9.21 -2.32 11.39
C LEU A 262 9.55 -3.64 12.10
N ALA A 263 8.56 -4.44 12.45
CA ALA A 263 8.80 -5.77 13.05
C ALA A 263 9.58 -6.68 12.10
N SER A 264 9.23 -6.66 10.82
CA SER A 264 9.92 -7.40 9.75
C SER A 264 11.38 -6.98 9.59
N GLU A 265 11.67 -5.68 9.66
CA GLU A 265 13.04 -5.14 9.62
C GLU A 265 13.86 -5.60 10.82
N ILE A 266 13.33 -5.43 12.04
CA ILE A 266 14.04 -5.80 13.25
C ILE A 266 14.33 -7.30 13.29
N GLN A 267 13.40 -8.13 12.79
CA GLN A 267 13.64 -9.56 12.60
C GLN A 267 14.85 -9.82 11.68
N ALA A 268 14.94 -9.12 10.55
CA ALA A 268 16.05 -9.27 9.60
C ALA A 268 17.38 -8.82 10.21
N ASP A 269 17.38 -7.74 10.98
CA ASP A 269 18.55 -7.25 11.71
C ASP A 269 19.00 -8.26 12.77
N CYS A 270 18.06 -8.83 13.53
CA CYS A 270 18.34 -9.86 14.53
C CYS A 270 19.00 -11.10 13.90
N HIS A 271 18.49 -11.56 12.75
CA HIS A 271 19.11 -12.67 12.01
C HIS A 271 20.53 -12.32 11.56
N THR A 272 20.72 -11.12 11.02
CA THR A 272 22.01 -10.65 10.52
C THR A 272 23.02 -10.49 11.65
N GLU A 273 22.63 -9.90 12.78
CA GLU A 273 23.44 -9.76 13.98
C GLU A 273 23.90 -11.13 14.51
N SER A 274 22.97 -12.08 14.62
CA SER A 274 23.29 -13.43 15.12
C SER A 274 24.29 -14.16 14.21
N LEU A 275 24.10 -14.10 12.89
CA LEU A 275 25.02 -14.71 11.93
C LEU A 275 26.40 -14.04 11.94
N ASN A 276 26.43 -12.70 11.97
CA ASN A 276 27.68 -11.93 12.01
C ASN A 276 28.47 -12.16 13.32
N LEU A 277 27.77 -12.32 14.44
CA LEU A 277 28.40 -12.70 15.71
C LEU A 277 29.05 -14.09 15.59
N MET A 278 28.33 -15.09 15.08
CA MET A 278 28.88 -16.43 14.88
C MET A 278 30.12 -16.41 13.97
N ILE A 279 30.07 -15.66 12.87
CA ILE A 279 31.22 -15.48 11.95
C ILE A 279 32.40 -14.83 12.67
N SER A 280 32.15 -13.81 13.49
CA SER A 280 33.19 -13.09 14.25
C SER A 280 33.83 -13.97 15.31
N LEU A 281 33.04 -14.76 16.03
CA LEU A 281 33.52 -15.76 17.00
C LEU A 281 34.39 -16.82 16.30
N GLN A 282 33.96 -17.34 15.15
CA GLN A 282 34.76 -18.30 14.37
C GLN A 282 36.05 -17.68 13.81
N THR A 283 36.01 -16.42 13.41
CA THR A 283 37.20 -15.65 12.99
C THR A 283 38.17 -15.45 14.16
N MET A 284 37.64 -15.23 15.37
CA MET A 284 38.43 -15.11 16.60
C MET A 284 39.13 -16.44 16.96
N LEU A 285 38.46 -17.59 16.79
CA LEU A 285 39.09 -18.91 16.94
C LEU A 285 40.33 -19.06 16.04
N ILE A 286 40.21 -18.69 14.76
CA ILE A 286 41.32 -18.75 13.79
C ILE A 286 42.43 -17.78 14.19
N THR A 287 42.08 -16.55 14.59
CA THR A 287 43.07 -15.51 14.94
C THR A 287 43.84 -15.87 16.22
N ASN A 288 43.21 -16.55 17.18
CA ASN A 288 43.87 -17.04 18.38
C ASN A 288 44.95 -18.10 18.09
N MET A 289 44.94 -18.72 16.90
CA MET A 289 46.01 -19.63 16.46
C MET A 289 47.31 -18.94 16.06
N ARG A 290 47.36 -17.60 15.93
CA ARG A 290 48.62 -16.87 15.66
C ARG A 290 49.72 -17.14 16.68
N LYS A 291 49.36 -17.61 17.88
CA LYS A 291 50.30 -17.97 18.94
C LYS A 291 50.95 -19.35 18.75
N GLN A 292 50.43 -20.19 17.85
CA GLN A 292 50.83 -21.59 17.69
C GLN A 292 51.13 -22.02 16.24
N LEU A 293 50.68 -21.24 15.24
CA LEU A 293 50.87 -21.52 13.80
C LEU A 293 51.56 -20.35 13.09
N SER A 294 52.16 -20.62 11.92
CA SER A 294 52.76 -19.57 11.11
C SER A 294 51.70 -18.58 10.59
N PRO A 295 52.05 -17.30 10.44
CA PRO A 295 51.13 -16.27 9.94
C PRO A 295 50.45 -16.65 8.61
N GLU A 296 51.21 -17.30 7.71
CA GLU A 296 50.73 -17.74 6.39
C GLU A 296 49.64 -18.81 6.50
N LYS A 297 49.79 -19.80 7.39
CA LYS A 297 48.75 -20.82 7.62
C LYS A 297 47.47 -20.24 8.23
N VAL A 298 47.61 -19.30 9.17
CA VAL A 298 46.47 -18.59 9.76
C VAL A 298 45.71 -17.80 8.69
N GLU A 299 46.42 -17.17 7.76
CA GLU A 299 45.82 -16.40 6.67
C GLU A 299 45.09 -17.28 5.64
N VAL A 300 45.64 -18.47 5.33
CA VAL A 300 44.94 -19.49 4.52
C VAL A 300 43.62 -19.91 5.17
N TYR A 301 43.64 -20.25 6.47
CA TYR A 301 42.41 -20.64 7.18
C TYR A 301 41.38 -19.51 7.27
N LEU A 302 41.83 -18.27 7.45
CA LEU A 302 40.97 -17.08 7.41
C LEU A 302 40.30 -16.91 6.05
N ASN A 303 41.04 -17.09 4.96
CA ASN A 303 40.52 -16.94 3.61
C ASN A 303 39.56 -18.07 3.23
N GLU A 304 39.86 -19.31 3.64
CA GLU A 304 38.94 -20.45 3.48
C GLU A 304 37.63 -20.23 4.24
N ALA A 305 37.71 -19.83 5.51
CA ALA A 305 36.53 -19.56 6.33
C ALA A 305 35.68 -18.41 5.76
N LYS A 306 36.31 -17.30 5.34
CA LYS A 306 35.62 -16.19 4.66
C LYS A 306 34.87 -16.65 3.41
N ARG A 307 35.47 -17.53 2.60
CA ARG A 307 34.83 -18.08 1.40
C ARG A 307 33.62 -18.96 1.76
N GLU A 308 33.74 -19.80 2.78
CA GLU A 308 32.63 -20.63 3.26
C GLU A 308 31.50 -19.78 3.85
N PHE A 309 31.81 -18.73 4.61
CA PHE A 309 30.82 -17.79 5.14
C PHE A 309 30.07 -17.06 4.03
N GLN A 310 30.78 -16.60 3.01
CA GLN A 310 30.16 -15.96 1.85
C GLN A 310 29.24 -16.95 1.10
N ALA A 311 29.66 -18.20 0.92
CA ALA A 311 28.84 -19.22 0.27
C ALA A 311 27.56 -19.54 1.06
N ILE A 312 27.64 -19.60 2.39
CA ILE A 312 26.46 -19.79 3.26
C ILE A 312 25.51 -18.60 3.14
N LYS A 313 26.03 -17.36 3.13
CA LYS A 313 25.24 -16.14 2.94
C LYS A 313 24.53 -16.13 1.58
N ASP A 314 25.25 -16.38 0.51
CA ASP A 314 24.69 -16.41 -0.85
C ASP A 314 23.61 -17.49 -1.00
N GLN A 315 23.79 -18.65 -0.35
CA GLN A 315 22.78 -19.71 -0.35
C GLN A 315 21.54 -19.32 0.46
N MET A 316 21.73 -18.68 1.62
CA MET A 316 20.64 -18.17 2.46
C MET A 316 19.80 -17.14 1.70
N ASP A 317 20.44 -16.17 1.03
CA ASP A 317 19.74 -15.14 0.26
C ASP A 317 18.93 -15.74 -0.90
N LYS A 318 19.50 -16.72 -1.61
CA LYS A 318 18.78 -17.46 -2.67
C LYS A 318 17.60 -18.26 -2.14
N GLU A 319 17.77 -18.97 -1.02
CA GLU A 319 16.70 -19.77 -0.40
C GLU A 319 15.56 -18.88 0.12
N LYS A 320 15.92 -17.73 0.71
CA LYS A 320 14.98 -16.69 1.14
C LYS A 320 14.16 -16.19 -0.04
N GLU A 321 14.81 -15.75 -1.12
CA GLU A 321 14.11 -15.23 -2.31
C GLU A 321 13.18 -16.28 -2.95
N LEU A 322 13.61 -17.54 -3.03
CA LEU A 322 12.80 -18.60 -3.62
C LEU A 322 11.54 -18.90 -2.80
N LYS A 323 11.70 -19.11 -1.49
CA LYS A 323 10.57 -19.40 -0.59
C LYS A 323 9.60 -18.23 -0.47
N GLN A 324 10.10 -16.99 -0.53
CA GLN A 324 9.26 -15.79 -0.56
C GLN A 324 8.43 -15.71 -1.85
N LYS A 325 9.03 -15.97 -3.01
CA LYS A 325 8.32 -16.02 -4.31
C LYS A 325 7.24 -17.10 -4.34
N ASP A 326 7.50 -18.26 -3.75
CA ASP A 326 6.53 -19.37 -3.69
C ASP A 326 5.34 -19.04 -2.77
N LEU A 327 5.56 -18.27 -1.71
CA LEU A 327 4.52 -17.76 -0.82
C LEU A 327 3.59 -16.76 -1.54
N ILE A 328 4.17 -15.82 -2.30
CA ILE A 328 3.40 -14.83 -3.06
C ILE A 328 2.45 -15.51 -4.06
N LYS A 329 2.92 -16.54 -4.76
CA LYS A 329 2.10 -17.27 -5.77
C LYS A 329 0.91 -18.04 -5.19
N LYS A 330 0.87 -18.33 -3.89
CA LYS A 330 -0.20 -19.15 -3.28
C LYS A 330 -1.47 -18.36 -2.95
N HIS A 331 -1.40 -17.04 -2.84
CA HIS A 331 -2.50 -16.19 -2.35
C HIS A 331 -3.36 -15.57 -3.47
N ASP A 332 -3.35 -16.14 -4.68
CA ASP A 332 -3.82 -15.49 -5.93
C ASP A 332 -5.28 -15.79 -6.37
N ILE A 333 -6.16 -16.35 -5.50
CA ILE A 333 -7.51 -16.78 -5.92
C ILE A 333 -8.58 -16.47 -4.86
N SER A 334 -9.54 -15.58 -5.16
CA SER A 334 -11.00 -15.77 -4.92
C SER A 334 -11.82 -14.51 -5.20
N SER A 335 -13.11 -14.72 -5.45
CA SER A 335 -14.02 -13.96 -6.31
C SER A 335 -15.24 -13.35 -5.61
N GLN A 336 -15.78 -12.38 -6.35
CA GLN A 336 -17.03 -11.61 -6.31
C GLN A 336 -18.31 -12.31 -5.82
N SER A 337 -19.17 -11.55 -5.14
CA SER A 337 -20.63 -11.76 -5.15
C SER A 337 -21.39 -10.43 -5.17
N LYS A 338 -22.61 -10.44 -5.73
CA LYS A 338 -23.55 -9.31 -5.85
C LYS A 338 -24.90 -9.71 -5.29
N THR A 339 -25.47 -8.87 -4.45
CA THR A 339 -26.83 -9.01 -3.90
C THR A 339 -27.76 -7.98 -4.54
N LYS A 340 -29.02 -8.37 -4.77
CA LYS A 340 -30.11 -7.51 -5.25
C LYS A 340 -31.04 -7.17 -4.09
N GLN A 341 -31.55 -5.95 -4.08
CA GLN A 341 -32.53 -5.44 -3.11
C GLN A 341 -33.98 -5.55 -3.62
N ALA A 342 -34.91 -5.48 -2.67
CA ALA A 342 -36.37 -5.58 -2.83
C ALA A 342 -37.09 -4.23 -2.62
N GLU A 343 -38.31 -4.10 -3.16
CA GLU A 343 -39.15 -2.88 -3.20
C GLU A 343 -40.22 -2.84 -2.09
N GLY A 344 -40.48 -1.64 -1.54
CA GLY A 344 -41.61 -1.29 -0.66
C GLY A 344 -41.69 0.24 -0.46
N PRO A 345 -42.79 0.80 0.09
CA PRO A 345 -42.85 2.22 0.42
C PRO A 345 -42.01 2.48 1.67
N VAL A 346 -40.89 3.18 1.49
CA VAL A 346 -39.92 3.47 2.56
C VAL A 346 -39.72 4.97 2.65
N ASP A 347 -39.61 5.50 3.87
CA ASP A 347 -39.13 6.86 4.11
C ASP A 347 -37.75 7.01 3.40
N PRO A 348 -37.60 8.00 2.49
CA PRO A 348 -36.37 8.17 1.72
C PRO A 348 -35.10 8.28 2.57
N VAL A 349 -35.17 8.95 3.72
CA VAL A 349 -34.02 9.13 4.61
C VAL A 349 -33.73 7.87 5.39
N LEU A 350 -34.76 7.19 5.92
CA LEU A 350 -34.57 5.91 6.63
C LEU A 350 -34.05 4.80 5.70
N TYR A 351 -34.47 4.82 4.43
CA TYR A 351 -33.93 3.92 3.40
C TYR A 351 -32.43 4.16 3.20
N VAL A 352 -32.04 5.42 2.96
CA VAL A 352 -30.63 5.77 2.75
C VAL A 352 -29.81 5.48 4.01
N ASP A 353 -30.29 5.85 5.21
CA ASP A 353 -29.63 5.56 6.48
C ASP A 353 -29.42 4.05 6.69
N GLY A 354 -30.45 3.23 6.45
CA GLY A 354 -30.35 1.78 6.52
C GLY A 354 -29.33 1.20 5.53
N LEU A 355 -29.30 1.72 4.30
CA LEU A 355 -28.34 1.30 3.28
C LEU A 355 -26.91 1.70 3.65
N VAL A 356 -26.70 2.93 4.12
CA VAL A 356 -25.40 3.44 4.57
C VAL A 356 -24.90 2.60 5.75
N LYS A 357 -25.75 2.32 6.75
CA LYS A 357 -25.40 1.46 7.89
C LYS A 357 -25.00 0.05 7.46
N LEU A 358 -25.78 -0.57 6.57
CA LEU A 358 -25.48 -1.92 6.07
C LEU A 358 -24.13 -1.96 5.32
N LYS A 359 -23.89 -0.99 4.43
CA LYS A 359 -22.63 -0.89 3.70
C LYS A 359 -21.45 -0.57 4.63
N SER A 360 -21.65 0.30 5.61
CA SER A 360 -20.65 0.65 6.64
C SER A 360 -20.24 -0.60 7.43
N GLN A 361 -21.21 -1.44 7.83
CA GLN A 361 -20.95 -2.73 8.48
C GLN A 361 -20.12 -3.67 7.58
N HIS A 362 -20.52 -3.86 6.32
CA HIS A 362 -19.73 -4.69 5.40
C HIS A 362 -18.32 -4.15 5.16
N ARG A 363 -18.15 -2.83 5.04
CA ARG A 363 -16.82 -2.20 4.91
C ARG A 363 -15.97 -2.44 6.15
N GLN A 364 -16.57 -2.35 7.34
CA GLN A 364 -15.88 -2.65 8.61
C GLN A 364 -15.47 -4.13 8.69
N GLU A 365 -16.36 -5.06 8.32
CA GLU A 365 -16.04 -6.49 8.28
C GLU A 365 -14.90 -6.79 7.29
N LEU A 366 -14.95 -6.19 6.09
CA LEU A 366 -13.87 -6.31 5.11
C LEU A 366 -12.55 -5.76 5.65
N PHE A 367 -12.58 -4.61 6.32
CA PHE A 367 -11.41 -4.01 6.94
C PHE A 367 -10.77 -4.90 8.01
N GLU A 368 -11.59 -5.54 8.85
CA GLU A 368 -11.12 -6.48 9.87
C GLU A 368 -10.52 -7.75 9.25
N ILE A 369 -11.14 -8.26 8.19
CA ILE A 369 -10.64 -9.40 7.44
C ILE A 369 -9.30 -9.07 6.78
N ASP A 370 -9.19 -7.92 6.11
CA ASP A 370 -7.96 -7.44 5.48
C ASP A 370 -6.81 -7.32 6.46
N ASN A 371 -7.05 -6.68 7.61
CA ASN A 371 -6.03 -6.55 8.67
C ASN A 371 -5.56 -7.93 9.16
N LYS A 372 -6.50 -8.86 9.34
CA LYS A 372 -6.18 -10.23 9.75
C LYS A 372 -5.39 -10.97 8.68
N ILE A 373 -5.70 -10.77 7.40
CA ILE A 373 -4.92 -11.31 6.28
C ILE A 373 -3.50 -10.75 6.33
N ASP A 374 -3.34 -9.44 6.52
CA ASP A 374 -2.02 -8.81 6.60
C ASP A 374 -1.18 -9.40 7.76
N GLU A 375 -1.78 -9.56 8.94
CA GLU A 375 -1.13 -10.19 10.10
C GLU A 375 -0.73 -11.65 9.83
N LEU A 376 -1.63 -12.43 9.22
CA LEU A 376 -1.37 -13.83 8.86
C LEU A 376 -0.23 -13.93 7.83
N GLN A 377 -0.27 -13.12 6.78
CA GLN A 377 0.78 -13.07 5.75
C GLN A 377 2.13 -12.66 6.32
N ALA A 378 2.16 -11.65 7.20
CA ALA A 378 3.38 -11.23 7.88
C ALA A 378 3.95 -12.36 8.75
N LYS A 379 3.09 -13.09 9.47
CA LYS A 379 3.49 -14.23 10.30
C LYS A 379 3.99 -15.43 9.48
N GLU A 380 3.35 -15.74 8.37
CA GLU A 380 3.82 -16.78 7.44
C GLU A 380 5.22 -16.44 6.89
N LEU A 381 5.44 -15.17 6.52
CA LEU A 381 6.73 -14.67 6.09
C LEU A 381 7.78 -14.76 7.21
N GLU A 382 7.39 -14.41 8.44
CA GLU A 382 8.24 -14.52 9.63
C GLU A 382 8.74 -15.95 9.83
N VAL A 383 7.83 -16.94 9.79
CA VAL A 383 8.16 -18.37 9.95
C VAL A 383 9.16 -18.83 8.89
N VAL A 384 8.94 -18.45 7.62
CA VAL A 384 9.86 -18.80 6.53
C VAL A 384 11.24 -18.19 6.74
N ARG A 385 11.32 -16.92 7.15
CA ARG A 385 12.59 -16.26 7.44
C ARG A 385 13.33 -16.90 8.62
N ASN A 386 12.61 -17.23 9.69
CA ASN A 386 13.17 -17.92 10.85
C ASN A 386 13.75 -19.28 10.44
N GLN A 387 13.03 -20.05 9.61
CA GLN A 387 13.53 -21.34 9.13
C GLN A 387 14.80 -21.21 8.28
N VAL A 388 14.85 -20.21 7.39
CA VAL A 388 16.04 -19.97 6.54
C VAL A 388 17.24 -19.52 7.41
N ALA A 389 17.01 -18.64 8.38
CA ALA A 389 18.05 -18.20 9.31
C ALA A 389 18.56 -19.36 10.17
N GLU A 390 17.67 -20.22 10.68
CA GLU A 390 18.05 -21.38 11.48
C GLU A 390 18.87 -22.39 10.66
N ASN A 391 18.48 -22.65 9.41
CA ASN A 391 19.27 -23.46 8.49
C ASN A 391 20.69 -22.89 8.28
N ALA A 392 20.82 -21.56 8.18
CA ALA A 392 22.12 -20.89 8.06
C ALA A 392 22.95 -21.01 9.35
N LYS A 393 22.33 -20.85 10.53
CA LYS A 393 22.99 -21.07 11.83
C LYS A 393 23.53 -22.49 11.96
N GLN A 394 22.73 -23.51 11.61
CA GLN A 394 23.16 -24.90 11.65
C GLN A 394 24.37 -25.18 10.74
N LYS A 395 24.40 -24.57 9.54
CA LYS A 395 25.56 -24.64 8.64
C LYS A 395 26.79 -23.98 9.24
N LEU A 396 26.65 -22.80 9.85
CA LEU A 396 27.75 -22.14 10.56
C LEU A 396 28.27 -22.96 11.74
N MET A 397 27.40 -23.64 12.50
CA MET A 397 27.81 -24.56 13.56
C MET A 397 28.57 -25.77 13.01
N ALA A 398 28.19 -26.28 11.84
CA ALA A 398 28.92 -27.36 11.18
C ALA A 398 30.32 -26.92 10.71
N VAL A 399 30.44 -25.68 10.21
CA VAL A 399 31.75 -25.07 9.89
C VAL A 399 32.58 -24.89 11.16
N GLU A 400 32.00 -24.39 12.25
CA GLU A 400 32.68 -24.24 13.54
C GLU A 400 33.21 -25.58 14.06
N LYS A 401 32.40 -26.65 13.99
CA LYS A 401 32.83 -27.99 14.40
C LYS A 401 33.97 -28.52 13.54
N THR A 402 33.90 -28.31 12.23
CA THR A 402 34.97 -28.70 11.29
C THR A 402 36.24 -27.93 11.57
N LEU A 403 36.11 -26.63 11.85
CA LEU A 403 37.22 -25.77 12.24
C LEU A 403 37.86 -26.29 13.52
N VAL A 404 37.09 -26.46 14.61
CA VAL A 404 37.57 -26.99 15.90
C VAL A 404 38.35 -28.30 15.74
N ASN A 405 37.84 -29.24 14.95
CA ASN A 405 38.54 -30.51 14.69
C ASN A 405 39.90 -30.28 13.99
N LYS A 406 39.96 -29.35 13.02
CA LYS A 406 41.23 -28.95 12.38
C LYS A 406 42.18 -28.30 13.39
N LEU A 407 41.69 -27.38 14.24
CA LEU A 407 42.52 -26.72 15.26
C LEU A 407 43.13 -27.74 16.24
N GLN A 408 42.35 -28.75 16.66
CA GLN A 408 42.83 -29.83 17.51
C GLN A 408 43.92 -30.67 16.82
N SER A 409 43.75 -30.96 15.53
CA SER A 409 44.73 -31.74 14.76
C SER A 409 46.07 -31.01 14.55
N GLU A 410 46.07 -29.67 14.59
CA GLU A 410 47.25 -28.82 14.44
C GLU A 410 47.89 -28.45 15.80
N GLY A 411 47.45 -29.08 16.89
CA GLY A 411 48.11 -29.00 18.20
C GLY A 411 47.54 -27.96 19.18
N MET A 412 46.37 -27.38 18.89
CA MET A 412 45.71 -26.48 19.83
C MET A 412 45.22 -27.24 21.07
N GLN A 413 45.55 -26.72 22.26
CA GLN A 413 45.20 -27.37 23.53
C GLN A 413 43.68 -27.43 23.70
N ARG A 414 43.18 -28.62 24.04
CA ARG A 414 41.75 -28.89 24.22
C ARG A 414 41.10 -27.98 25.25
N ASP A 415 41.77 -27.72 26.37
CA ASP A 415 41.28 -26.82 27.43
C ASP A 415 41.08 -25.37 26.96
N VAL A 416 41.90 -24.92 25.99
CA VAL A 416 41.79 -23.58 25.40
C VAL A 416 40.59 -23.52 24.46
N ILE A 417 40.40 -24.56 23.64
CA ILE A 417 39.23 -24.71 22.76
C ILE A 417 37.95 -24.78 23.58
N ASP A 418 37.89 -25.61 24.61
CA ASP A 418 36.68 -25.81 25.41
C ASP A 418 36.26 -24.50 26.13
N LYS A 419 37.22 -23.72 26.64
CA LYS A 419 36.95 -22.38 27.21
C LYS A 419 36.42 -21.39 26.17
N LEU A 420 37.00 -21.38 24.96
CA LEU A 420 36.55 -20.53 23.85
C LEU A 420 35.15 -20.91 23.41
N MET A 421 34.86 -22.21 23.23
CA MET A 421 33.55 -22.73 22.87
C MET A 421 32.48 -22.43 23.93
N GLN A 422 32.84 -22.51 25.22
CA GLN A 422 31.93 -22.12 26.29
C GLN A 422 31.63 -20.62 26.25
N THR A 423 32.60 -19.79 25.89
CA THR A 423 32.43 -18.34 25.72
C THR A 423 31.55 -18.05 24.50
N HIS A 424 31.80 -18.71 23.36
CA HIS A 424 30.98 -18.60 22.16
C HIS A 424 29.52 -18.91 22.43
N LYS A 425 29.27 -20.04 23.11
CA LYS A 425 27.92 -20.47 23.48
C LYS A 425 27.20 -19.42 24.33
N LYS A 426 27.88 -18.86 25.35
CA LYS A 426 27.31 -17.81 26.20
C LYS A 426 26.96 -16.54 25.43
N GLU A 427 27.84 -16.08 24.53
CA GLU A 427 27.58 -14.87 23.73
C GLU A 427 26.41 -15.07 22.75
N VAL A 428 26.32 -16.25 22.11
CA VAL A 428 25.19 -16.59 21.23
C VAL A 428 23.87 -16.66 22.04
N GLU A 429 23.87 -17.30 23.21
CA GLU A 429 22.71 -17.37 24.10
C GLU A 429 22.26 -15.99 24.61
N LYS A 430 23.22 -15.11 24.90
CA LYS A 430 22.96 -13.73 25.32
C LYS A 430 22.26 -12.92 24.23
N VAL A 431 22.74 -13.01 22.98
CA VAL A 431 22.08 -12.36 21.84
C VAL A 431 20.70 -12.95 21.59
N ALA A 432 20.55 -14.28 21.61
CA ALA A 432 19.25 -14.91 21.44
C ALA A 432 18.22 -14.47 22.51
N SER A 433 18.65 -14.33 23.76
CA SER A 433 17.79 -13.88 24.87
C SER A 433 17.37 -12.41 24.72
N ARG A 434 18.29 -11.55 24.26
CA ARG A 434 17.98 -10.14 23.94
C ARG A 434 16.94 -10.05 22.80
N GLN A 435 17.17 -10.79 21.72
CA GLN A 435 16.27 -10.82 20.56
C GLN A 435 14.85 -11.30 20.93
N LEU A 436 14.74 -12.29 21.81
CA LEU A 436 13.45 -12.75 22.32
C LEU A 436 12.72 -11.64 23.12
N THR A 437 13.46 -10.88 23.92
CA THR A 437 12.91 -9.77 24.71
C THR A 437 12.43 -8.64 23.79
N ASP A 438 13.24 -8.26 22.81
CA ASP A 438 12.91 -7.22 21.84
C ASP A 438 11.67 -7.60 21.01
N LYS A 439 11.54 -8.88 20.64
CA LYS A 439 10.35 -9.43 19.97
C LYS A 439 9.11 -9.33 20.86
N GLN A 440 9.18 -9.74 22.12
CA GLN A 440 8.04 -9.66 23.05
C GLN A 440 7.57 -8.21 23.26
N GLN A 441 8.51 -7.26 23.32
CA GLN A 441 8.17 -5.84 23.41
C GLN A 441 7.47 -5.32 22.15
N GLN A 442 7.82 -5.83 20.96
CA GLN A 442 7.13 -5.47 19.72
C GLN A 442 5.74 -6.07 19.63
N GLU A 443 5.56 -7.34 20.01
CA GLU A 443 4.25 -7.96 20.06
C GLU A 443 3.28 -7.24 21.02
N MET A 444 3.81 -6.61 22.09
CA MET A 444 3.02 -5.74 22.96
C MET A 444 2.67 -4.38 22.34
N LYS A 445 3.48 -3.86 21.41
CA LYS A 445 3.20 -2.60 20.69
C LYS A 445 2.26 -2.76 19.51
N LEU A 446 2.09 -3.99 19.02
CA LEU A 446 1.18 -4.35 17.93
C LEU A 446 -0.26 -4.64 18.41
N LYS A 447 -0.44 -4.86 19.72
CA LYS A 447 -1.74 -5.01 20.39
C LYS A 447 -2.21 -3.67 20.92
#